data_AF-A0A834HBL1-F1
#
_entry.id   AF-A0A834HBL1-F1
#
_cell.length_a   1.000
_cell.length_b   1.000
_cell.length_c   1.000
_cell.angle_alpha   90.00
_cell.angle_beta   90.00
_cell.angle_gamma   90.00
#
_symmetry.space_group_name_H-M   'P 1'
#
loop_
_entity.id
_entity.type
_entity.pdbx_description
1 polymer ?
#
loop_
_entity_poly.entity_id
_entity_poly.type
_entity_poly.pdbx_seq_one_letter_code
_entity_poly.pdbx_strand_id
1 'polypeptide(L)'
;MEEGASIGRRWEEMDIDILVRIFQSFDIFELISGIAQVCSTWRLAACDPLLWRTLDLSMLKSNFIKIPLEPYVYVDCRSDKTLTKVLKIALNLSRGNIQKLIFHFNLYVSDDQLTYAAERCPRLKRLVMPAWNRIKKTGICRAIRMWEDLESLTMPSIANPPYLMEEISRNCKNFSELKIMGPCDIIFASTLVAFLPTLKVLSLRCSTIWKDALIIILDGLPNLEVLNISHCLIIEVPPPPAPKKVLKEIDESILEKASRLREFLTCMDNSCVMCQRARSDEGLMRWYKYEEGLWKTDEVRSLAL
;
A
#
# COMPACT_ATOMS: atom_id res chain seq x y z
N MET A 1 -55.66 15.01 -34.08
CA MET A 1 -54.20 14.99 -34.24
C MET A 1 -53.65 14.63 -32.87
N GLU A 2 -53.49 13.34 -32.61
CA GLU A 2 -52.91 12.84 -31.36
C GLU A 2 -51.39 12.97 -31.46
N GLU A 3 -50.84 13.99 -30.82
CA GLU A 3 -49.40 14.02 -30.54
C GLU A 3 -49.16 13.14 -29.30
N GLY A 4 -48.79 11.88 -29.56
CA GLY A 4 -48.28 10.99 -28.52
C GLY A 4 -47.01 11.57 -27.92
N ALA A 5 -47.14 12.23 -26.78
CA ALA A 5 -46.01 12.62 -25.95
C ALA A 5 -45.22 11.35 -25.61
N SER A 6 -43.99 11.22 -26.12
CA SER A 6 -43.08 10.21 -25.62
C SER A 6 -42.85 10.55 -24.15
N ILE A 7 -43.44 9.78 -23.25
CA ILE A 7 -43.11 9.81 -21.83
C ILE A 7 -41.70 9.24 -21.73
N GLY A 8 -40.70 10.08 -21.99
CA GLY A 8 -39.31 9.74 -21.81
C GLY A 8 -39.11 9.44 -20.33
N ARG A 9 -38.97 8.16 -19.97
CA ARG A 9 -38.67 7.74 -18.60
C ARG A 9 -37.43 8.51 -18.13
N ARG A 10 -37.57 9.30 -17.07
CA ARG A 10 -36.45 10.07 -16.54
C ARG A 10 -35.50 9.11 -15.83
N TRP A 11 -34.20 9.27 -16.08
CA TRP A 11 -33.16 8.51 -15.38
C TRP A 11 -33.20 8.71 -13.85
N GLU A 12 -33.83 9.79 -13.38
CA GLU A 12 -34.06 10.11 -11.97
C GLU A 12 -35.10 9.19 -11.30
N GLU A 13 -35.98 8.56 -12.10
CA GLU A 13 -37.04 7.64 -11.64
C GLU A 13 -36.58 6.18 -11.68
N MET A 14 -35.33 5.94 -12.09
CA MET A 14 -34.73 4.61 -12.10
C MET A 14 -34.53 4.13 -10.67
N ASP A 15 -34.77 2.84 -10.45
CA ASP A 15 -34.57 2.20 -9.16
C ASP A 15 -33.12 2.38 -8.67
N ILE A 16 -32.95 2.68 -7.39
CA ILE A 16 -31.64 2.96 -6.78
C ILE A 16 -30.72 1.76 -6.93
N ASP A 17 -31.22 0.53 -6.80
CA ASP A 17 -30.39 -0.67 -6.90
C ASP A 17 -29.85 -0.86 -8.33
N ILE A 18 -30.63 -0.45 -9.34
CA ILE A 18 -30.19 -0.45 -10.74
C ILE A 18 -29.12 0.62 -10.95
N LEU A 19 -29.31 1.84 -10.41
CA LEU A 19 -28.30 2.90 -10.47
C LEU A 19 -27.00 2.49 -9.79
N VAL A 20 -27.06 1.85 -8.62
CA VAL A 20 -25.87 1.35 -7.91
C VAL A 20 -25.13 0.32 -8.78
N ARG A 21 -25.84 -0.63 -9.40
CA ARG A 21 -25.24 -1.61 -10.33
C ARG A 21 -24.60 -0.94 -11.55
N ILE A 22 -25.22 0.11 -12.08
CA ILE A 22 -24.62 0.90 -13.16
C ILE A 22 -23.36 1.61 -12.65
N PHE A 23 -23.41 2.25 -11.48
CA PHE A 23 -22.28 3.00 -10.92
C PHE A 23 -21.07 2.12 -10.58
N GLN A 24 -21.28 0.81 -10.34
CA GLN A 24 -20.19 -0.15 -10.16
C GLN A 24 -19.30 -0.32 -11.40
N SER A 25 -19.74 0.08 -12.60
CA SER A 25 -18.90 0.02 -13.81
C SER A 25 -18.04 1.26 -14.04
N PHE A 26 -18.16 2.29 -13.20
CA PHE A 26 -17.43 3.55 -13.33
C PHE A 26 -16.25 3.61 -12.39
N ASP A 27 -15.25 4.39 -12.76
CA ASP A 27 -14.14 4.67 -11.87
C ASP A 27 -14.51 5.68 -10.77
N ILE A 28 -13.61 5.84 -9.80
CA ILE A 28 -13.85 6.75 -8.68
C ILE A 28 -13.94 8.22 -9.12
N PHE A 29 -13.25 8.62 -10.19
CA PHE A 29 -13.22 10.00 -10.68
C PHE A 29 -14.53 10.37 -11.35
N GLU A 30 -15.09 9.45 -12.13
CA GLU A 30 -16.42 9.56 -12.72
C GLU A 30 -17.50 9.62 -11.63
N LEU A 31 -17.36 8.78 -10.59
CA LEU A 31 -18.29 8.75 -9.46
C LEU A 31 -18.31 10.08 -8.68
N ILE A 32 -17.12 10.62 -8.33
CA ILE A 32 -17.01 11.84 -7.53
C ILE A 32 -17.25 13.13 -8.31
N SER A 33 -16.89 13.17 -9.61
CA SER A 33 -16.88 14.41 -10.41
C SER A 33 -18.12 14.59 -11.27
N GLY A 34 -18.75 13.48 -11.70
CA GLY A 34 -19.92 13.51 -12.57
C GLY A 34 -21.17 13.00 -11.85
N ILE A 35 -21.18 11.71 -11.54
CA ILE A 35 -22.39 10.97 -11.15
C ILE A 35 -23.06 11.57 -9.91
N ALA A 36 -22.30 11.82 -8.85
CA ALA A 36 -22.85 12.35 -7.59
C ALA A 36 -23.36 13.81 -7.69
N GLN A 37 -23.13 14.49 -8.82
CA GLN A 37 -23.55 15.88 -9.07
C GLN A 37 -24.75 16.00 -10.00
N VAL A 38 -25.24 14.90 -10.59
CA VAL A 38 -26.33 14.93 -11.58
C VAL A 38 -27.66 15.34 -10.94
N CYS A 39 -28.09 14.61 -9.91
CA CYS A 39 -29.34 14.88 -9.19
C CYS A 39 -29.31 14.26 -7.77
N SER A 40 -30.33 14.51 -6.97
CA SER A 40 -30.45 13.96 -5.61
C SER A 40 -30.53 12.43 -5.60
N THR A 41 -31.30 11.81 -6.50
CA THR A 41 -31.41 10.34 -6.59
C THR A 41 -30.07 9.69 -6.93
N TRP A 42 -29.34 10.23 -7.90
CA TRP A 42 -28.02 9.73 -8.29
C TRP A 42 -27.01 9.93 -7.17
N ARG A 43 -27.08 11.05 -6.44
CA ARG A 43 -26.24 11.26 -5.26
C ARG A 43 -26.55 10.27 -4.13
N LEU A 44 -27.82 9.91 -3.94
CA LEU A 44 -28.23 8.89 -2.97
C LEU A 44 -27.68 7.51 -3.36
N ALA A 45 -27.86 7.10 -4.62
CA ALA A 45 -27.27 5.86 -5.15
C ALA A 45 -25.74 5.87 -5.07
N ALA A 46 -25.09 7.00 -5.36
CA ALA A 46 -23.65 7.16 -5.23
C ALA A 46 -23.15 7.12 -3.78
N CYS A 47 -24.02 7.17 -2.76
CA CYS A 47 -23.65 6.96 -1.35
C CYS A 47 -23.72 5.49 -0.92
N ASP A 48 -24.11 4.57 -1.82
CA ASP A 48 -24.30 3.18 -1.46
C ASP A 48 -22.97 2.52 -1.02
N PRO A 49 -22.92 1.82 0.13
CA PRO A 49 -21.71 1.18 0.64
C PRO A 49 -21.01 0.23 -0.33
N LEU A 50 -21.74 -0.39 -1.27
CA LEU A 50 -21.18 -1.30 -2.27
C LEU A 50 -20.16 -0.61 -3.19
N LEU A 51 -20.30 0.70 -3.41
CA LEU A 51 -19.40 1.49 -4.26
C LEU A 51 -18.10 1.88 -3.54
N TRP A 52 -18.08 1.86 -2.21
CA TRP A 52 -17.02 2.50 -1.42
C TRP A 52 -16.15 1.55 -0.62
N ARG A 53 -16.32 0.22 -0.74
CA ARG A 53 -15.45 -0.73 -0.01
C ARG A 53 -13.96 -0.48 -0.29
N THR A 54 -13.62 -0.09 -1.52
CA THR A 54 -12.27 0.29 -1.93
C THR A 54 -12.26 1.71 -2.47
N LEU A 55 -11.43 2.57 -1.90
CA LEU A 55 -11.07 3.87 -2.47
C LEU A 55 -9.71 3.73 -3.17
N ASP A 56 -9.75 3.56 -4.49
CA ASP A 56 -8.55 3.42 -5.32
C ASP A 56 -8.13 4.76 -5.93
N LEU A 57 -7.06 5.36 -5.40
CA LEU A 57 -6.44 6.58 -5.90
C LEU A 57 -5.18 6.27 -6.72
N SER A 58 -5.04 5.05 -7.22
CA SER A 58 -3.86 4.62 -7.98
C SER A 58 -3.73 5.27 -9.36
N MET A 59 -4.73 6.02 -9.83
CA MET A 59 -4.62 6.83 -11.05
C MET A 59 -4.31 8.32 -10.75
N LEU A 60 -4.30 8.72 -9.47
CA LEU A 60 -4.00 10.10 -9.08
C LEU A 60 -2.51 10.28 -8.81
N LYS A 61 -1.85 11.12 -9.60
CA LYS A 61 -0.42 11.46 -9.45
C LYS A 61 -0.27 12.90 -8.98
N SER A 62 0.76 13.15 -8.17
CA SER A 62 1.19 14.52 -7.89
C SER A 62 2.15 15.01 -8.97
N ASN A 63 2.07 16.29 -9.31
CA ASN A 63 3.13 17.00 -9.99
C ASN A 63 4.14 17.48 -8.96
N PHE A 64 5.40 17.09 -9.11
CA PHE A 64 6.45 17.40 -8.14
C PHE A 64 7.82 17.56 -8.78
N ILE A 65 8.71 18.26 -8.07
CA ILE A 65 10.15 18.34 -8.37
C ILE A 65 10.94 17.96 -7.12
N LYS A 66 12.11 17.35 -7.29
CA LYS A 66 13.01 17.06 -6.18
C LYS A 66 13.76 18.33 -5.77
N ILE A 67 13.90 18.54 -4.47
CA ILE A 67 14.61 19.70 -3.90
C ILE A 67 15.64 19.23 -2.86
N PRO A 68 16.70 20.02 -2.57
CA PRO A 68 17.76 19.59 -1.64
C PRO A 68 17.38 19.70 -0.16
N LEU A 69 16.30 20.41 0.16
CA LEU A 69 15.81 20.63 1.53
C LEU A 69 14.70 19.63 1.85
N GLU A 70 14.68 19.11 3.08
CA GLU A 70 13.58 18.29 3.59
C GLU A 70 12.23 19.00 3.35
N PRO A 71 11.18 18.34 2.80
CA PRO A 71 10.99 16.89 2.58
C PRO A 71 11.60 16.33 1.29
N TYR A 72 12.58 17.01 0.70
CA TYR A 72 13.29 16.64 -0.54
C TYR A 72 12.42 16.64 -1.81
N VAL A 73 11.19 17.15 -1.68
CA VAL A 73 10.23 17.30 -2.76
C VAL A 73 9.43 18.59 -2.61
N TYR A 74 9.23 19.29 -3.72
CA TYR A 74 8.22 20.33 -3.84
C TYR A 74 7.07 19.80 -4.68
N VAL A 75 5.87 19.77 -4.10
CA VAL A 75 4.63 19.35 -4.77
C VAL A 75 3.86 20.60 -5.14
N ASP A 76 3.35 20.67 -6.37
CA ASP A 76 2.60 21.84 -6.79
C ASP A 76 1.29 21.98 -5.99
N CYS A 77 0.88 23.23 -5.74
CA CYS A 77 -0.32 23.52 -4.95
C CYS A 77 -1.61 22.92 -5.58
N ARG A 78 -1.62 22.73 -6.91
CA ARG A 78 -2.77 22.13 -7.62
C ARG A 78 -2.94 20.65 -7.29
N SER A 79 -1.85 19.89 -7.19
CA SER A 79 -1.90 18.48 -6.79
C SER A 79 -2.46 18.32 -5.39
N ASP A 80 -2.01 19.15 -4.44
CA ASP A 80 -2.51 19.14 -3.06
C ASP A 80 -4.00 19.48 -2.97
N LYS A 81 -4.43 20.52 -3.70
CA LYS A 81 -5.84 20.91 -3.75
C LYS A 81 -6.70 19.82 -4.38
N THR A 82 -6.19 19.17 -5.44
CA THR A 82 -6.89 18.08 -6.13
C THR A 82 -7.07 16.89 -5.22
N LEU A 83 -5.99 16.41 -4.58
CA LEU A 83 -6.07 15.29 -3.64
C LEU A 83 -7.01 15.61 -2.46
N THR A 84 -6.89 16.80 -1.89
CA THR A 84 -7.78 17.23 -0.79
C THR A 84 -9.24 17.24 -1.21
N LYS A 85 -9.55 17.72 -2.42
CA LYS A 85 -10.91 17.74 -2.96
C LYS A 85 -11.43 16.32 -3.17
N VAL A 86 -10.64 15.45 -3.80
CA VAL A 86 -10.98 14.05 -4.05
C VAL A 86 -11.26 13.33 -2.74
N LEU A 87 -10.37 13.43 -1.75
CA LEU A 87 -10.56 12.85 -0.42
C LEU A 87 -11.83 13.38 0.23
N LYS A 88 -12.05 14.70 0.28
CA LYS A 88 -13.27 15.27 0.89
C LYS A 88 -14.55 14.73 0.25
N ILE A 89 -14.61 14.63 -1.08
CA ILE A 89 -15.81 14.15 -1.76
C ILE A 89 -16.00 12.65 -1.51
N ALA A 90 -14.97 11.84 -1.77
CA ALA A 90 -15.02 10.38 -1.62
C ALA A 90 -15.35 9.96 -0.17
N LEU A 91 -14.69 10.57 0.80
CA LEU A 91 -14.88 10.27 2.22
C LEU A 91 -16.26 10.72 2.73
N ASN A 92 -16.84 11.77 2.14
CA ASN A 92 -18.22 12.18 2.44
C ASN A 92 -19.26 11.22 1.83
N LEU A 93 -19.08 10.82 0.57
CA LEU A 93 -20.02 9.91 -0.11
C LEU A 93 -19.98 8.49 0.47
N SER A 94 -18.80 8.01 0.86
CA SER A 94 -18.61 6.67 1.42
C SER A 94 -19.24 6.44 2.78
N ARG A 95 -19.57 7.50 3.53
CA ARG A 95 -20.14 7.41 4.89
C ARG A 95 -19.37 6.47 5.83
N GLY A 96 -18.04 6.42 5.68
CA GLY A 96 -17.16 5.58 6.52
C GLY A 96 -17.13 4.09 6.18
N ASN A 97 -17.64 3.68 5.00
CA ASN A 97 -17.65 2.29 4.56
C ASN A 97 -16.36 1.84 3.85
N ILE A 98 -15.35 2.72 3.72
CA ILE A 98 -14.07 2.39 3.10
C ILE A 98 -13.28 1.42 3.98
N GLN A 99 -12.91 0.28 3.39
CA GLN A 99 -12.11 -0.77 4.02
C GLN A 99 -10.72 -0.89 3.38
N LYS A 100 -10.57 -0.55 2.10
CA LYS A 100 -9.29 -0.53 1.39
C LYS A 100 -9.00 0.87 0.84
N LEU A 101 -7.86 1.43 1.20
CA LEU A 101 -7.39 2.73 0.71
C LEU A 101 -6.07 2.55 -0.02
N ILE A 102 -6.05 2.92 -1.30
CA ILE A 102 -4.89 2.72 -2.18
C ILE A 102 -4.44 4.08 -2.68
N PHE A 103 -3.22 4.48 -2.31
CA PHE A 103 -2.57 5.64 -2.90
C PHE A 103 -1.68 5.21 -4.05
N HIS A 104 -1.61 6.04 -5.10
CA HIS A 104 -0.60 5.87 -6.12
C HIS A 104 0.82 6.06 -5.54
N PHE A 105 1.79 5.29 -6.03
CA PHE A 105 3.19 5.34 -5.57
C PHE A 105 3.82 6.76 -5.67
N ASN A 106 3.52 7.52 -6.72
CA ASN A 106 3.98 8.92 -6.93
C ASN A 106 2.98 9.99 -6.45
N LEU A 107 2.07 9.64 -5.54
CA LEU A 107 1.21 10.62 -4.89
C LEU A 107 1.90 11.12 -3.62
N TYR A 108 1.87 12.42 -3.37
CA TYR A 108 2.48 13.00 -2.17
C TYR A 108 1.41 13.47 -1.20
N VAL A 109 1.17 12.66 -0.18
CA VAL A 109 0.14 12.89 0.85
C VAL A 109 0.74 13.67 2.02
N SER A 110 0.05 14.69 2.52
CA SER A 110 0.44 15.43 3.72
C SER A 110 -0.09 14.78 5.01
N ASP A 111 0.48 15.15 6.17
CA ASP A 111 -0.02 14.74 7.49
C ASP A 111 -1.52 15.04 7.65
N ASP A 112 -1.98 16.22 7.23
CA ASP A 112 -3.38 16.63 7.34
C ASP A 112 -4.29 15.77 6.46
N GLN A 113 -3.86 15.45 5.24
CA GLN A 113 -4.63 14.62 4.32
C GLN A 113 -4.74 13.18 4.83
N LEU A 114 -3.64 12.61 5.34
CA LEU A 114 -3.64 11.28 5.94
C LEU A 114 -4.52 11.23 7.20
N THR A 115 -4.36 12.22 8.08
CA THR A 115 -5.15 12.34 9.31
C THR A 115 -6.64 12.47 9.00
N TYR A 116 -7.00 13.32 8.03
CA TYR A 116 -8.39 13.45 7.59
C TYR A 116 -8.94 12.15 7.02
N ALA A 117 -8.15 11.40 6.24
CA ALA A 117 -8.55 10.07 5.77
C ALA A 117 -8.76 9.09 6.93
N ALA A 118 -7.89 9.12 7.94
CA ALA A 118 -8.01 8.28 9.12
C ALA A 118 -9.27 8.58 9.94
N GLU A 119 -9.56 9.86 10.17
CA GLU A 119 -10.77 10.33 10.86
C GLU A 119 -12.07 9.90 10.17
N ARG A 120 -12.07 9.79 8.85
CA ARG A 120 -13.28 9.50 8.06
C ARG A 120 -13.40 8.02 7.66
N CYS A 121 -12.35 7.23 7.81
CA CYS A 121 -12.31 5.79 7.51
C CYS A 121 -11.88 4.96 8.73
N PRO A 122 -12.67 4.91 9.81
CA PRO A 122 -12.27 4.18 11.02
C PRO A 122 -12.21 2.66 10.83
N ARG A 123 -12.94 2.11 9.84
CA ARG A 123 -13.02 0.67 9.54
C ARG A 123 -12.01 0.21 8.48
N LEU A 124 -10.91 0.95 8.33
CA LEU A 124 -9.91 0.64 7.30
C LEU A 124 -9.18 -0.66 7.66
N LYS A 125 -9.24 -1.65 6.77
CA LYS A 125 -8.57 -2.95 6.90
C LYS A 125 -7.28 -3.03 6.11
N ARG A 126 -7.20 -2.36 4.96
CA ARG A 126 -6.02 -2.41 4.10
C ARG A 126 -5.61 -1.03 3.62
N LEU A 127 -4.34 -0.70 3.84
CA LEU A 127 -3.73 0.55 3.41
C LEU A 127 -2.57 0.29 2.47
N VAL A 128 -2.57 0.93 1.31
CA VAL A 128 -1.41 1.00 0.43
C VAL A 128 -0.92 2.44 0.37
N MET A 129 0.24 2.67 0.98
CA MET A 129 0.86 3.97 1.12
C MET A 129 1.57 4.39 -0.18
N PRO A 130 1.66 5.71 -0.44
CA PRO A 130 2.57 6.21 -1.46
C PRO A 130 4.03 5.96 -1.04
N ALA A 131 4.95 6.16 -1.97
CA ALA A 131 6.35 5.84 -1.74
C ALA A 131 7.16 6.89 -0.98
N TRP A 132 6.65 8.12 -0.86
CA TRP A 132 7.44 9.28 -0.46
C TRP A 132 6.63 10.29 0.37
N ASN A 133 7.29 11.38 0.77
CA ASN A 133 7.85 11.60 2.11
C ASN A 133 7.45 12.98 2.67
N ARG A 134 6.17 13.32 2.58
CA ARG A 134 5.61 14.48 3.31
C ARG A 134 4.93 14.09 4.63
N ILE A 135 4.74 12.80 4.86
CA ILE A 135 4.15 12.26 6.08
C ILE A 135 5.25 12.17 7.14
N LYS A 136 5.07 12.89 8.24
CA LYS A 136 5.97 12.84 9.40
C LYS A 136 5.63 11.65 10.27
N LYS A 137 6.57 11.24 11.12
CA LYS A 137 6.37 10.23 12.18
C LYS A 137 5.10 10.50 12.99
N THR A 138 4.86 11.75 13.38
CA THR A 138 3.68 12.14 14.16
C THR A 138 2.37 11.96 13.37
N GLY A 139 2.37 12.26 12.07
CA GLY A 139 1.19 12.12 11.21
C GLY A 139 0.80 10.66 11.02
N ILE A 140 1.76 9.78 10.69
CA ILE A 140 1.48 8.36 10.51
C ILE A 140 1.06 7.68 11.83
N CYS A 141 1.73 7.97 12.96
CA CYS A 141 1.33 7.41 14.25
C CYS A 141 -0.08 7.85 14.65
N ARG A 142 -0.44 9.12 14.39
CA ARG A 142 -1.81 9.60 14.64
C ARG A 142 -2.82 8.83 13.81
N ALA A 143 -2.55 8.57 12.52
CA ALA A 143 -3.45 7.82 11.66
C ALA A 143 -3.62 6.36 12.11
N ILE A 144 -2.53 5.67 12.45
CA ILE A 144 -2.56 4.27 12.92
C ILE A 144 -3.43 4.10 14.17
N ARG A 145 -3.41 5.05 15.10
CA ARG A 145 -4.26 5.03 16.30
C ARG A 145 -5.75 5.03 16.00
N MET A 146 -6.16 5.44 14.80
CA MET A 146 -7.56 5.52 14.39
C MET A 146 -8.02 4.30 13.58
N TRP A 147 -7.10 3.41 13.18
CA TRP A 147 -7.38 2.25 12.36
C TRP A 147 -7.22 0.96 13.16
N GLU A 148 -8.08 0.77 14.14
CA GLU A 148 -8.08 -0.42 15.01
C GLU A 148 -8.33 -1.72 14.23
N ASP A 149 -9.07 -1.63 13.11
CA ASP A 149 -9.40 -2.72 12.20
C ASP A 149 -8.32 -3.01 11.15
N LEU A 150 -7.15 -2.35 11.19
CA LEU A 150 -6.12 -2.51 10.17
C LEU A 150 -5.52 -3.92 10.21
N GLU A 151 -5.61 -4.62 9.08
CA GLU A 151 -5.16 -5.99 8.87
C GLU A 151 -3.91 -6.05 7.98
N SER A 152 -3.80 -5.13 7.01
CA SER A 152 -2.79 -5.18 5.94
C SER A 152 -2.21 -3.80 5.62
N LEU A 153 -0.89 -3.70 5.55
CA LEU A 153 -0.17 -2.48 5.16
C LEU A 153 0.87 -2.76 4.07
N THR A 154 0.79 -1.99 2.98
CA THR A 154 1.88 -1.87 2.00
C THR A 154 2.51 -0.49 2.13
N MET A 155 3.81 -0.43 2.34
CA MET A 155 4.51 0.85 2.48
C MET A 155 5.96 0.82 1.98
N PRO A 156 6.53 1.99 1.60
CA PRO A 156 7.96 2.11 1.29
C PRO A 156 8.84 1.90 2.54
N SER A 157 10.15 1.93 2.33
CA SER A 157 11.18 1.84 3.37
C SER A 157 10.96 2.81 4.52
N ILE A 158 11.26 2.36 5.75
CA ILE A 158 11.18 3.16 6.97
C ILE A 158 12.60 3.43 7.48
N ALA A 159 12.99 4.70 7.65
CA ALA A 159 14.31 5.07 8.15
C ALA A 159 14.53 4.75 9.65
N ASN A 160 13.48 4.35 10.37
CA ASN A 160 13.49 4.00 11.79
C ASN A 160 12.28 3.11 12.13
N PRO A 161 12.35 1.78 11.95
CA PRO A 161 11.18 0.91 12.02
C PRO A 161 10.43 0.87 13.38
N PRO A 162 11.08 0.98 14.56
CA PRO A 162 10.41 0.81 15.86
C PRO A 162 9.16 1.63 16.05
N TYR A 163 9.18 2.93 15.74
CA TYR A 163 8.05 3.79 16.09
C TYR A 163 6.75 3.40 15.42
N LEU A 164 6.82 2.86 14.19
CA LEU A 164 5.63 2.51 13.43
C LEU A 164 5.14 1.12 13.84
N MET A 165 6.05 0.15 13.94
CA MET A 165 5.69 -1.22 14.32
C MET A 165 5.15 -1.29 15.75
N GLU A 166 5.72 -0.50 16.66
CA GLU A 166 5.22 -0.35 18.04
C GLU A 166 3.84 0.32 18.09
N GLU A 167 3.58 1.30 17.23
CA GLU A 167 2.26 1.93 17.16
C GLU A 167 1.23 0.97 16.54
N ILE A 168 1.59 0.21 15.51
CA ILE A 168 0.72 -0.83 14.94
C ILE A 168 0.40 -1.90 15.99
N SER A 169 1.41 -2.40 16.71
CA SER A 169 1.21 -3.46 17.69
C SER A 169 0.29 -3.06 18.85
N ARG A 170 0.29 -1.77 19.22
CA ARG A 170 -0.60 -1.23 20.27
C ARG A 170 -2.04 -1.05 19.82
N ASN A 171 -2.27 -0.67 18.57
CA ASN A 171 -3.58 -0.20 18.11
C ASN A 171 -4.30 -1.16 17.16
N CYS A 172 -3.58 -1.92 16.34
CA CYS A 172 -4.13 -2.74 15.25
C CYS A 172 -4.09 -4.24 15.60
N LYS A 173 -5.07 -4.72 16.37
CA LYS A 173 -5.07 -6.09 16.92
C LYS A 173 -5.20 -7.20 15.86
N ASN A 174 -5.75 -6.86 14.69
CA ASN A 174 -5.95 -7.79 13.58
C ASN A 174 -4.83 -7.73 12.54
N PHE A 175 -3.77 -6.98 12.81
CA PHE A 175 -2.67 -6.80 11.87
C PHE A 175 -1.93 -8.11 11.60
N SER A 176 -1.86 -8.50 10.34
CA SER A 176 -1.33 -9.81 9.94
C SER A 176 -0.56 -9.82 8.61
N GLU A 177 -0.68 -8.78 7.78
CA GLU A 177 -0.01 -8.72 6.49
C GLU A 177 0.80 -7.44 6.32
N LEU A 178 2.07 -7.59 5.92
CA LEU A 178 2.97 -6.46 5.72
C LEU A 178 3.75 -6.63 4.41
N LYS A 179 3.70 -5.60 3.57
CA LYS A 179 4.60 -5.43 2.44
C LYS A 179 5.47 -4.20 2.67
N ILE A 180 6.78 -4.40 2.77
CA ILE A 180 7.76 -3.33 2.89
C ILE A 180 8.82 -3.46 1.79
N MET A 181 9.16 -2.32 1.21
CA MET A 181 10.15 -2.23 0.13
C MET A 181 11.29 -1.32 0.58
N GLY A 182 12.43 -1.90 0.90
CA GLY A 182 13.56 -1.17 1.46
C GLY A 182 14.58 -2.09 2.11
N PRO A 183 15.66 -1.55 2.68
CA PRO A 183 16.64 -2.37 3.38
C PRO A 183 16.01 -3.12 4.55
N CYS A 184 16.13 -4.45 4.54
CA CYS A 184 15.84 -5.33 5.65
C CYS A 184 17.17 -5.68 6.33
N ASP A 185 17.55 -4.86 7.30
CA ASP A 185 18.71 -5.06 8.16
C ASP A 185 18.32 -5.73 9.49
N ILE A 186 19.32 -5.95 10.35
CA ILE A 186 19.12 -6.58 11.65
C ILE A 186 18.17 -5.76 12.54
N ILE A 187 18.24 -4.43 12.48
CA ILE A 187 17.38 -3.54 13.28
C ILE A 187 15.93 -3.70 12.85
N PHE A 188 15.67 -3.68 11.55
CA PHE A 188 14.34 -3.92 10.99
C PHE A 188 13.80 -5.29 11.40
N ALA A 189 14.56 -6.37 11.17
CA ALA A 189 14.15 -7.73 11.50
C ALA A 189 13.85 -7.91 12.99
N SER A 190 14.73 -7.40 13.86
CA SER A 190 14.57 -7.51 15.31
C SER A 190 13.35 -6.72 15.80
N THR A 191 13.11 -5.54 15.22
CA THR A 191 11.94 -4.72 15.50
C THR A 191 10.65 -5.43 15.07
N LEU A 192 10.66 -6.04 13.88
CA LEU A 192 9.53 -6.77 13.35
C LEU A 192 9.14 -7.93 14.27
N VAL A 193 10.12 -8.72 14.71
CA VAL A 193 9.94 -9.82 15.65
C VAL A 193 9.42 -9.32 17.01
N ALA A 194 9.97 -8.22 17.52
CA ALA A 194 9.61 -7.69 18.83
C ALA A 194 8.18 -7.15 18.89
N PHE A 195 7.71 -6.46 17.84
CA PHE A 195 6.43 -5.77 17.87
C PHE A 195 5.32 -6.47 17.08
N LEU A 196 5.63 -7.27 16.06
CA LEU A 196 4.64 -7.91 15.19
C LEU A 196 4.79 -9.46 15.16
N PRO A 197 4.83 -10.15 16.32
CA PRO A 197 5.02 -11.61 16.37
C PRO A 197 3.83 -12.42 15.80
N THR A 198 2.68 -11.79 15.61
CA THR A 198 1.46 -12.38 15.03
C THR A 198 1.39 -12.26 13.51
N LEU A 199 2.41 -11.68 12.87
CA LEU A 199 2.45 -11.49 11.42
C LEU A 199 2.39 -12.83 10.70
N LYS A 200 1.47 -12.93 9.72
CA LYS A 200 1.24 -14.14 8.92
C LYS A 200 1.84 -14.03 7.53
N VAL A 201 1.83 -12.84 6.95
CA VAL A 201 2.30 -12.61 5.59
C VAL A 201 3.28 -11.46 5.56
N LEU A 202 4.50 -11.73 5.09
CA LEU A 202 5.53 -10.74 4.90
C LEU A 202 6.01 -10.76 3.45
N SER A 203 5.88 -9.64 2.77
CA SER A 203 6.54 -9.41 1.48
C SER A 203 7.64 -8.39 1.63
N LEU A 204 8.88 -8.85 1.44
CA LEU A 204 10.08 -8.04 1.28
C LEU A 204 10.47 -7.96 -0.20
N ARG A 205 9.57 -8.32 -1.11
CA ARG A 205 9.80 -8.32 -2.56
C ARG A 205 10.61 -7.09 -2.96
N CYS A 206 11.59 -7.30 -3.83
CA CYS A 206 12.30 -6.19 -4.44
C CYS A 206 13.15 -5.36 -3.43
N SER A 207 13.55 -5.94 -2.30
CA SER A 207 14.33 -5.31 -1.24
C SER A 207 15.78 -5.78 -1.16
N THR A 208 16.64 -5.00 -0.50
CA THR A 208 17.94 -5.49 0.00
C THR A 208 17.74 -6.20 1.32
N ILE A 209 18.18 -7.45 1.44
CA ILE A 209 18.00 -8.25 2.66
C ILE A 209 19.36 -8.70 3.17
N TRP A 210 19.65 -8.45 4.44
CA TRP A 210 20.82 -9.03 5.09
C TRP A 210 20.51 -10.46 5.49
N LYS A 211 21.42 -11.40 5.19
CA LYS A 211 21.25 -12.83 5.49
C LYS A 211 20.88 -13.06 6.97
N ASP A 212 21.58 -12.40 7.88
CA ASP A 212 21.30 -12.51 9.33
C ASP A 212 19.92 -11.96 9.70
N ALA A 213 19.47 -10.88 9.05
CA ALA A 213 18.14 -10.32 9.25
C ALA A 213 17.05 -11.30 8.80
N LEU A 214 17.27 -11.99 7.67
CA LEU A 214 16.36 -13.04 7.19
C LEU A 214 16.27 -14.21 8.17
N ILE A 215 17.40 -14.63 8.75
CA ILE A 215 17.43 -15.67 9.77
C ILE A 215 16.64 -15.24 11.01
N ILE A 216 16.83 -13.99 11.49
CA ILE A 216 16.06 -13.43 12.61
C ILE A 216 14.55 -13.48 12.35
N ILE A 217 14.11 -13.13 11.13
CA ILE A 217 12.69 -13.19 10.75
C ILE A 217 12.17 -14.62 10.78
N LEU A 218 12.90 -15.56 10.18
CA LEU A 218 12.50 -16.96 10.09
C LEU A 218 12.44 -17.64 11.46
N ASP A 219 13.34 -17.29 12.38
CA ASP A 219 13.39 -17.84 13.74
C ASP A 219 12.42 -17.13 14.70
N GLY A 220 12.19 -15.83 14.50
CA GLY A 220 11.47 -14.97 15.44
C GLY A 220 9.98 -14.76 15.16
N LEU A 221 9.46 -15.09 13.97
CA LEU A 221 8.04 -14.94 13.62
C LEU A 221 7.31 -16.30 13.58
N PRO A 222 6.85 -16.84 14.72
CA PRO A 222 6.32 -18.20 14.79
C PRO A 222 5.05 -18.41 13.93
N ASN A 223 4.25 -17.36 13.74
CA ASN A 223 2.99 -17.42 13.01
C ASN A 223 3.13 -17.08 11.51
N LEU A 224 4.35 -16.82 11.02
CA LEU A 224 4.57 -16.50 9.63
C LEU A 224 4.19 -17.70 8.76
N GLU A 225 3.26 -17.51 7.84
CA GLU A 225 2.75 -18.51 6.91
C GLU A 225 3.31 -18.28 5.49
N VAL A 226 3.46 -17.01 5.08
CA VAL A 226 3.90 -16.62 3.74
C VAL A 226 5.05 -15.63 3.84
N LEU A 227 6.18 -15.96 3.20
CA LEU A 227 7.31 -15.06 3.05
C LEU A 227 7.66 -14.89 1.58
N ASN A 228 7.61 -13.65 1.09
CA ASN A 228 8.03 -13.30 -0.26
C ASN A 228 9.32 -12.49 -0.25
N ILE A 229 10.39 -13.08 -0.79
CA ILE A 229 11.69 -12.46 -1.04
C ILE A 229 12.05 -12.45 -2.53
N SER A 230 11.03 -12.45 -3.39
CA SER A 230 11.22 -12.42 -4.84
C SER A 230 11.91 -11.13 -5.27
N HIS A 231 12.89 -11.28 -6.16
CA HIS A 231 13.65 -10.16 -6.74
C HIS A 231 14.45 -9.34 -5.70
N CYS A 232 14.81 -9.96 -4.58
CA CYS A 232 15.63 -9.33 -3.55
C CYS A 232 17.13 -9.44 -3.84
N LEU A 233 17.89 -8.49 -3.30
CA LEU A 233 19.35 -8.56 -3.23
C LEU A 233 19.75 -9.05 -1.83
N ILE A 234 20.12 -10.32 -1.70
CA ILE A 234 20.52 -10.89 -0.41
C ILE A 234 22.01 -10.69 -0.20
N ILE A 235 22.37 -10.01 0.89
CA ILE A 235 23.75 -9.66 1.24
C ILE A 235 24.19 -10.47 2.45
N GLU A 236 25.32 -11.15 2.31
CA GLU A 236 26.05 -11.77 3.39
C GLU A 236 27.27 -10.91 3.75
N VAL A 237 27.46 -10.67 5.05
CA VAL A 237 28.60 -9.92 5.58
C VAL A 237 29.46 -10.86 6.42
N PRO A 238 30.48 -11.50 5.81
CA PRO A 238 31.38 -12.37 6.54
C PRO A 238 32.27 -11.57 7.53
N PRO A 239 32.90 -12.25 8.50
CA PRO A 239 33.85 -11.61 9.40
C PRO A 239 34.96 -10.88 8.62
N PRO A 240 35.41 -9.70 9.09
CA PRO A 240 36.56 -9.02 8.50
C PRO A 240 37.79 -9.96 8.44
N PRO A 241 38.59 -9.93 7.35
CA PRO A 241 38.63 -8.90 6.30
C PRO A 241 37.80 -9.23 5.04
N ALA A 242 36.96 -10.26 5.07
CA ALA A 242 36.27 -10.70 3.85
C ALA A 242 35.24 -9.66 3.36
N PRO A 243 35.13 -9.41 2.04
CA PRO A 243 34.18 -8.45 1.50
C PRO A 243 32.74 -8.96 1.61
N LYS A 244 31.78 -8.02 1.59
CA LYS A 244 30.35 -8.34 1.48
C LYS A 244 30.10 -9.14 0.20
N LYS A 245 29.24 -10.14 0.28
CA LYS A 245 28.89 -11.00 -0.85
C LYS A 245 27.40 -10.91 -1.13
N VAL A 246 27.04 -10.85 -2.41
CA VAL A 246 25.66 -11.02 -2.87
C VAL A 246 25.44 -12.50 -3.11
N LEU A 247 24.44 -13.08 -2.46
CA LEU A 247 24.08 -14.47 -2.68
C LEU A 247 23.46 -14.65 -4.06
N LYS A 248 23.88 -15.71 -4.76
CA LYS A 248 23.32 -16.09 -6.07
C LYS A 248 22.14 -17.05 -5.93
N GLU A 249 22.15 -17.84 -4.86
CA GLU A 249 21.18 -18.88 -4.54
C GLU A 249 20.87 -18.81 -3.05
N ILE A 250 19.73 -19.39 -2.65
CA ILE A 250 19.34 -19.47 -1.24
C ILE A 250 20.09 -20.62 -0.57
N ASP A 251 20.71 -20.33 0.57
CA ASP A 251 21.43 -21.34 1.35
C ASP A 251 20.49 -22.43 1.89
N GLU A 252 20.97 -23.66 1.97
CA GLU A 252 20.20 -24.81 2.51
C GLU A 252 19.66 -24.54 3.92
N SER A 253 20.41 -23.83 4.77
CA SER A 253 19.96 -23.47 6.12
C SER A 253 18.78 -22.51 6.13
N ILE A 254 18.67 -21.61 5.14
CA ILE A 254 17.52 -20.73 4.97
C ILE A 254 16.32 -21.54 4.48
N LEU A 255 16.54 -22.46 3.54
CA LEU A 255 15.49 -23.36 3.04
C LEU A 255 14.93 -24.25 4.16
N GLU A 256 15.80 -24.80 5.01
CA GLU A 256 15.41 -25.61 6.16
C GLU A 256 14.54 -24.79 7.14
N LYS A 257 14.97 -23.57 7.49
CA LYS A 257 14.20 -22.66 8.35
C LYS A 257 12.86 -22.25 7.72
N ALA A 258 12.84 -22.02 6.39
CA ALA A 258 11.65 -21.64 5.65
C ALA A 258 10.69 -22.82 5.39
N SER A 259 11.11 -24.06 5.60
CA SER A 259 10.29 -25.26 5.35
C SER A 259 8.99 -25.32 6.16
N ARG A 260 8.93 -24.60 7.30
CA ARG A 260 7.72 -24.47 8.11
C ARG A 260 6.66 -23.55 7.50
N LEU A 261 7.05 -22.69 6.55
CA LEU A 261 6.14 -21.73 5.92
C LEU A 261 5.22 -22.46 4.95
N ARG A 262 3.96 -22.02 4.86
CA ARG A 262 3.04 -22.52 3.83
C ARG A 262 3.55 -22.16 2.44
N GLU A 263 4.05 -20.94 2.27
CA GLU A 263 4.55 -20.44 1.00
C GLU A 263 5.85 -19.64 1.22
N PHE A 264 6.91 -20.06 0.53
CA PHE A 264 8.17 -19.33 0.47
C PHE A 264 8.47 -18.94 -0.97
N LEU A 265 8.18 -17.68 -1.31
CA LEU A 265 8.26 -17.16 -2.68
C LEU A 265 9.63 -16.51 -2.90
N THR A 266 10.36 -17.02 -3.89
CA THR A 266 11.70 -16.55 -4.22
C THR A 266 11.88 -16.39 -5.72
N CYS A 267 12.73 -15.45 -6.11
CA CYS A 267 13.21 -15.31 -7.48
C CYS A 267 14.60 -14.67 -7.44
N MET A 268 15.63 -15.44 -7.81
CA MET A 268 17.03 -15.00 -7.87
C MET A 268 17.66 -15.27 -9.24
N ASP A 269 16.82 -15.48 -10.26
CA ASP A 269 17.25 -15.89 -11.61
C ASP A 269 17.98 -14.75 -12.34
N ASN A 270 19.09 -15.10 -12.99
CA ASN A 270 19.86 -14.20 -13.85
C ASN A 270 19.09 -13.79 -15.11
N SER A 271 18.13 -14.58 -15.58
CA SER A 271 17.27 -14.28 -16.73
C SER A 271 16.09 -13.36 -16.37
N CYS A 272 15.75 -13.28 -15.08
CA CYS A 272 14.64 -12.45 -14.63
C CYS A 272 15.01 -10.97 -14.68
N VAL A 273 14.25 -10.20 -15.48
CA VAL A 273 14.41 -8.76 -15.65
C VAL A 273 14.38 -8.01 -14.29
N MET A 274 13.50 -8.41 -13.38
CA MET A 274 13.39 -7.77 -12.05
C MET A 274 14.60 -8.06 -11.16
N CYS A 275 15.14 -9.29 -11.20
CA CYS A 275 16.36 -9.65 -10.47
C CYS A 275 17.60 -8.94 -11.04
N GLN A 276 17.70 -8.83 -12.37
CA GLN A 276 18.76 -8.05 -13.03
C GLN A 276 18.70 -6.58 -12.57
N ARG A 277 17.51 -5.97 -12.59
CA ARG A 277 17.30 -4.59 -12.14
C ARG A 277 17.70 -4.40 -10.67
N ALA A 278 17.26 -5.29 -9.78
CA ALA A 278 17.60 -5.22 -8.36
C ALA A 278 19.13 -5.24 -8.11
N ARG A 279 19.88 -6.01 -8.92
CA ARG A 279 21.35 -6.04 -8.86
C ARG A 279 21.98 -4.77 -9.43
N SER A 280 21.50 -4.28 -10.57
CA SER A 280 22.00 -3.05 -11.21
C SER A 280 21.77 -1.81 -10.36
N ASP A 281 20.68 -1.78 -9.60
CA ASP A 281 20.35 -0.67 -8.70
C ASP A 281 21.00 -0.80 -7.30
N GLU A 282 21.86 -1.80 -7.08
CA GLU A 282 22.47 -2.10 -5.76
C GLU A 282 21.42 -2.24 -4.64
N GLY A 283 20.23 -2.73 -5.00
CA GLY A 283 19.09 -2.86 -4.10
C GLY A 283 18.38 -1.54 -3.72
N LEU A 284 18.78 -0.41 -4.33
CA LEU A 284 18.03 0.84 -4.24
C LEU A 284 16.84 0.80 -5.21
N MET A 285 15.66 0.51 -4.70
CA MET A 285 14.41 0.44 -5.47
C MET A 285 14.12 1.74 -6.27
N ARG A 286 14.39 1.76 -7.58
CA ARG A 286 14.12 2.92 -8.47
C ARG A 286 12.93 2.68 -9.41
N TRP A 287 11.78 2.30 -8.85
CA TRP A 287 10.56 1.99 -9.62
C TRP A 287 10.10 3.07 -10.60
N TYR A 288 10.35 4.34 -10.29
CA TYR A 288 10.05 5.45 -11.20
C TYR A 288 10.80 5.39 -12.54
N LYS A 289 11.85 4.56 -12.66
CA LYS A 289 12.61 4.37 -13.89
C LYS A 289 12.10 3.23 -14.78
N TYR A 290 11.31 2.29 -14.25
CA TYR A 290 11.23 0.94 -14.83
C TYR A 290 9.82 0.35 -15.03
N GLU A 291 8.80 1.20 -15.20
CA GLU A 291 7.40 0.92 -15.62
C GLU A 291 6.33 1.22 -14.56
N GLU A 292 5.19 1.75 -15.03
CA GLU A 292 4.00 2.00 -14.24
C GLU A 292 3.28 0.68 -13.93
N GLY A 293 2.92 0.44 -12.67
CA GLY A 293 2.14 -0.74 -12.27
C GLY A 293 2.93 -1.86 -11.58
N LEU A 294 4.26 -1.89 -11.67
CA LEU A 294 5.07 -2.89 -10.93
C LEU A 294 4.85 -2.84 -9.41
N TRP A 295 4.56 -1.66 -8.88
CA TRP A 295 4.23 -1.48 -7.47
C TRP A 295 2.91 -2.13 -7.04
N LYS A 296 1.98 -2.30 -7.98
CA LYS A 296 0.70 -3.00 -7.80
C LYS A 296 0.88 -4.52 -7.78
N THR A 297 2.00 -5.02 -8.32
CA THR A 297 2.28 -6.46 -8.39
C THR A 297 2.92 -6.98 -7.11
N ASP A 298 2.49 -8.16 -6.70
CA ASP A 298 3.13 -9.01 -5.70
C ASP A 298 2.83 -10.47 -6.03
N GLU A 299 3.78 -11.35 -5.76
CA GLU A 299 3.57 -12.79 -5.89
C GLU A 299 2.59 -13.31 -4.81
N VAL A 300 2.45 -12.58 -3.71
CA VAL A 300 1.42 -12.82 -2.68
C VAL A 300 0.09 -12.20 -3.12
N ARG A 301 -0.91 -13.04 -3.39
CA ARG A 301 -2.25 -12.61 -3.87
C ARG A 301 -2.94 -11.59 -2.97
N SER A 302 -2.82 -11.73 -1.64
CA SER A 302 -3.43 -10.78 -0.69
C SER A 302 -2.79 -9.40 -0.73
N LEU A 303 -1.54 -9.29 -1.18
CA LEU A 303 -0.76 -8.05 -1.26
C LEU A 303 -0.71 -7.45 -2.66
N ALA A 304 -1.12 -8.19 -3.70
CA ALA A 304 -1.37 -7.66 -5.04
C ALA A 304 -2.56 -6.69 -5.04
N LEU A 305 -2.55 -5.71 -5.95
CA LEU A 305 -3.57 -4.66 -6.10
C LEU A 305 -4.50 -4.90 -7.27
#